data_AF-A0A0C9TYP9-F1
#
_entry.id   AF-A0A0C9TYP9-F1
#
_cell.length_a   1.000
_cell.length_b   1.000
_cell.length_c   1.000
_cell.angle_alpha   90.00
_cell.angle_beta   90.00
_cell.angle_gamma   90.00
#
_symmetry.space_group_name_H-M   'P 1'
#
loop_
_entity.id
_entity.type
_entity.pdbx_description
1 polymer ?
#
loop_
_entity_poly.entity_id
_entity_poly.type
_entity_poly.pdbx_seq_one_letter_code
_entity_poly.pdbx_strand_id
1 'polypeptide(L)'
;MARTSFSLFVFLLPIFAHGQNLIPKNIHPMGNPNKCVDVQGDVRANGTPVQVFDCNGSEAQKWFVDPDGTHENVILSGGSFCLDAGSTPGNFVPMKIWQCFNTLPQQTWIRTDDGRIALVNQGLCLDVPNGNLENGQVLQTFKCTDNDQNQFFTFTNTTDF
;
A
#
# COMPACT_ATOMS: atom_id res chain seq x y z
N MET A 1 19.86 46.84 11.95
CA MET A 1 20.65 46.40 10.80
C MET A 1 20.38 44.92 10.62
N ALA A 2 19.62 44.55 9.59
CA ALA A 2 19.18 43.17 9.36
C ALA A 2 20.33 42.30 8.85
N ARG A 3 20.42 41.06 9.33
CA ARG A 3 21.10 39.96 8.62
C ARG A 3 20.19 38.75 8.64
N THR A 4 19.41 38.62 7.57
CA THR A 4 18.78 37.39 7.10
C THR A 4 19.86 36.34 6.83
N SER A 5 19.81 35.22 7.56
CA SER A 5 20.51 34.00 7.15
C SER A 5 19.49 33.10 6.45
N PHE A 6 19.80 32.72 5.22
CA PHE A 6 18.99 31.83 4.40
C PHE A 6 18.94 30.43 5.03
N SER A 7 17.72 29.97 5.35
CA SER A 7 17.45 28.57 5.65
C SER A 7 17.68 27.75 4.37
N LEU A 8 18.69 26.89 4.37
CA LEU A 8 18.83 25.85 3.37
C LEU A 8 17.81 24.75 3.73
N PHE A 9 16.57 24.90 3.28
CA PHE A 9 15.64 23.78 3.26
C PHE A 9 16.18 22.76 2.26
N VAL A 10 16.90 21.77 2.77
CA VAL A 10 17.12 20.53 2.06
C VAL A 10 15.73 19.94 1.81
N PHE A 11 15.29 19.96 0.56
CA PHE A 11 14.18 19.13 0.13
C PHE A 11 14.63 17.69 0.30
N LEU A 12 14.33 17.13 1.47
CA LEU A 12 14.37 15.70 1.69
C LEU A 12 13.27 15.11 0.80
N LEU A 13 13.64 14.72 -0.42
CA LEU A 13 13.10 13.49 -1.00
C LEU A 13 13.08 12.45 0.14
N PRO A 14 12.03 11.62 0.27
CA PRO A 14 11.97 10.67 1.37
C PRO A 14 13.30 9.92 1.40
N ILE A 15 14.10 10.20 2.43
CA ILE A 15 15.33 9.48 2.65
C ILE A 15 14.85 8.07 2.93
N PHE A 16 15.09 7.16 2.00
CA PHE A 16 15.23 5.74 2.29
C PHE A 16 16.27 5.64 3.40
N ALA A 17 15.82 5.65 4.64
CA ALA A 17 16.68 5.66 5.79
C ALA A 17 17.30 4.26 5.89
N HIS A 18 18.64 4.21 5.85
CA HIS A 18 19.48 3.08 6.24
C HIS A 18 19.49 1.84 5.33
N GLY A 19 20.07 1.96 4.13
CA GLY A 19 20.92 0.89 3.56
C GLY A 19 20.29 -0.48 3.30
N GLN A 20 18.98 -0.64 3.44
CA GLN A 20 18.26 -1.83 3.02
C GLN A 20 17.85 -1.62 1.57
N ASN A 21 18.29 -2.54 0.71
CA ASN A 21 17.76 -2.71 -0.62
C ASN A 21 16.31 -3.15 -0.45
N LEU A 22 15.37 -2.20 -0.34
CA LEU A 22 13.95 -2.53 -0.18
C LEU A 22 13.53 -3.25 -1.46
N ILE A 23 13.37 -4.58 -1.37
CA ILE A 23 12.89 -5.38 -2.48
C ILE A 23 11.37 -5.25 -2.46
N PRO A 24 10.74 -4.73 -3.54
CA PRO A 24 9.30 -4.65 -3.57
C PRO A 24 8.71 -6.06 -3.49
N LYS A 25 7.49 -6.15 -2.99
CA LYS A 25 6.77 -7.40 -2.79
C LYS A 25 5.61 -7.50 -3.76
N ASN A 26 5.31 -8.71 -4.19
CA ASN A 26 3.94 -9.01 -4.57
C ASN A 26 3.14 -9.28 -3.29
N ILE A 27 1.97 -8.66 -3.18
CA ILE A 27 1.05 -8.84 -2.06
C ILE A 27 -0.08 -9.75 -2.56
N HIS A 28 -0.25 -10.90 -1.93
CA HIS A 28 -1.23 -11.90 -2.33
C HIS A 28 -2.36 -11.98 -1.31
N PRO A 29 -3.64 -11.89 -1.72
CA PRO A 29 -4.75 -12.26 -0.86
C PRO A 29 -4.57 -13.66 -0.28
N MET A 30 -4.88 -13.85 1.00
CA MET A 30 -4.90 -15.18 1.60
C MET A 30 -5.83 -16.11 0.81
N GLY A 31 -5.39 -17.35 0.59
CA GLY A 31 -6.16 -18.36 -0.14
C GLY A 31 -5.84 -18.48 -1.63
N ASN A 32 -5.12 -17.52 -2.24
CA ASN A 32 -4.65 -17.69 -3.62
C ASN A 32 -3.32 -16.95 -3.91
N PRO A 33 -2.18 -17.65 -3.95
CA PRO A 33 -0.88 -17.03 -4.25
C PRO A 33 -0.71 -16.61 -5.73
N ASN A 34 -1.63 -17.00 -6.61
CA ASN A 34 -1.61 -16.58 -8.03
C ASN A 34 -2.36 -15.26 -8.26
N LYS A 35 -2.92 -14.66 -7.21
CA LYS A 35 -3.58 -13.35 -7.24
C LYS A 35 -2.70 -12.31 -6.55
N CYS A 36 -2.71 -11.10 -7.09
CA CYS A 36 -1.89 -9.99 -6.65
C CYS A 36 -2.75 -8.75 -6.40
N VAL A 37 -2.36 -7.94 -5.41
CA VAL A 37 -2.81 -6.54 -5.27
C VAL A 37 -2.22 -5.74 -6.44
N ASP A 38 -3.10 -5.17 -7.26
CA ASP A 38 -2.81 -4.69 -8.60
C ASP A 38 -3.36 -3.28 -8.82
N VAL A 39 -2.59 -2.41 -9.47
CA VAL A 39 -3.10 -1.13 -9.96
C VAL A 39 -3.77 -1.35 -11.31
N GLN A 40 -5.07 -1.04 -11.37
CA GLN A 40 -5.90 -1.35 -12.52
C GLN A 40 -5.31 -0.80 -13.83
N GLY A 41 -4.96 -1.73 -14.73
CA GLY A 41 -4.43 -1.42 -16.05
C GLY A 41 -3.06 -0.75 -16.07
N ASP A 42 -2.30 -0.79 -14.96
CA ASP A 42 -1.03 -0.05 -14.76
C ASP A 42 -1.17 1.46 -15.02
N VAL A 43 -2.38 2.01 -14.81
CA VAL A 43 -2.63 3.45 -15.01
C VAL A 43 -2.11 4.21 -13.80
N ARG A 44 -1.00 4.93 -13.97
CA ARG A 44 -0.32 5.68 -12.89
C ARG A 44 -0.87 7.10 -12.76
N ALA A 45 -2.10 7.19 -12.25
CA ALA A 45 -2.79 8.45 -12.00
C ALA A 45 -3.50 8.44 -10.64
N ASN A 46 -3.64 9.62 -10.03
CA ASN A 46 -4.44 9.79 -8.83
C ASN A 46 -5.87 9.28 -9.07
N GLY A 47 -6.36 8.40 -8.22
CA GLY A 47 -7.70 7.83 -8.39
C GLY A 47 -7.74 6.46 -9.03
N THR A 48 -6.66 5.96 -9.64
CA THR A 48 -6.69 4.63 -10.27
C THR A 48 -7.01 3.56 -9.22
N PRO A 49 -8.01 2.70 -9.45
CA PRO A 49 -8.38 1.65 -8.51
C PRO A 49 -7.25 0.66 -8.23
N VAL A 50 -7.22 0.17 -7.00
CA VAL A 50 -6.40 -0.98 -6.61
C VAL A 50 -7.31 -2.20 -6.49
N GLN A 51 -6.97 -3.26 -7.21
CA GLN A 51 -7.81 -4.43 -7.42
C GLN A 51 -7.07 -5.74 -7.11
N VAL A 52 -7.81 -6.83 -7.10
CA VAL A 52 -7.28 -8.19 -7.22
C VAL A 52 -7.16 -8.53 -8.70
N PHE A 53 -6.00 -9.01 -9.11
CA PHE A 53 -5.76 -9.49 -10.48
C PHE A 53 -4.82 -10.68 -10.48
N ASP A 54 -4.84 -11.48 -11.55
CA ASP A 54 -3.84 -12.53 -11.77
C ASP A 54 -2.44 -11.93 -11.75
N CYS A 55 -1.54 -12.57 -11.00
CA CYS A 55 -0.14 -12.15 -10.98
C CYS A 55 0.46 -12.27 -12.38
N ASN A 56 1.03 -11.18 -12.88
CA ASN A 56 1.53 -11.04 -14.25
C ASN A 56 2.94 -10.43 -14.33
N GLY A 57 3.57 -10.16 -13.18
CA GLY A 57 4.94 -9.66 -13.10
C GLY A 57 5.14 -8.18 -13.44
N SER A 58 4.06 -7.46 -13.78
CA SER A 58 4.11 -6.03 -14.07
C SER A 58 4.48 -5.19 -12.84
N GLU A 59 4.96 -3.97 -13.07
CA GLU A 59 5.25 -3.01 -12.01
C GLU A 59 3.98 -2.53 -11.27
N ALA A 60 2.79 -2.78 -11.82
CA ALA A 60 1.50 -2.47 -11.20
C ALA A 60 1.19 -3.37 -9.98
N GLN A 61 1.94 -4.47 -9.81
CA GLN A 61 1.72 -5.49 -8.77
C GLN A 61 2.82 -5.52 -7.72
N LYS A 62 3.77 -4.60 -7.80
CA LYS A 62 4.97 -4.55 -6.99
C LYS A 62 4.87 -3.38 -6.03
N TRP A 63 4.95 -3.68 -4.74
CA TRP A 63 4.73 -2.70 -3.67
C TRP A 63 5.89 -2.74 -2.68
N PHE A 64 6.46 -1.58 -2.38
CA PHE A 64 7.29 -1.44 -1.19
C PHE A 64 6.36 -1.42 0.02
N VAL A 65 6.56 -2.40 0.89
CA VAL A 65 5.87 -2.54 2.17
C VAL A 65 6.95 -2.75 3.20
N ASP A 66 7.01 -1.83 4.16
CA ASP A 66 8.14 -1.77 5.07
C ASP A 66 8.11 -2.96 6.05
N PRO A 67 9.19 -3.75 6.16
CA PRO A 67 9.21 -4.96 6.97
C PRO A 67 9.39 -4.70 8.47
N ASP A 68 9.85 -3.51 8.86
CA ASP A 68 10.34 -3.22 10.22
C ASP A 68 9.29 -2.52 11.13
N GLY A 69 8.05 -2.36 10.64
CA GLY A 69 6.95 -1.78 11.42
C GLY A 69 7.05 -0.27 11.64
N THR A 70 8.00 0.41 11.01
CA THR A 70 7.98 1.86 10.84
C THR A 70 6.73 2.24 10.05
N HIS A 71 5.97 3.22 10.55
CA HIS A 71 4.77 3.69 9.87
C HIS A 71 5.15 4.20 8.48
N GLU A 72 4.70 3.52 7.44
CA GLU A 72 5.03 3.90 6.08
C GLU A 72 3.82 3.86 5.19
N ASN A 73 3.98 4.48 4.03
CA ASN A 73 3.06 4.26 2.96
C ASN A 73 3.26 2.84 2.39
N VAL A 74 2.20 2.23 1.85
CA VAL A 74 2.35 1.11 0.91
C VAL A 74 2.59 1.74 -0.47
N ILE A 75 3.83 1.71 -0.93
CA ILE A 75 4.29 2.50 -2.08
C ILE A 75 4.35 1.60 -3.31
N LEU A 76 3.69 2.01 -4.39
CA LEU A 76 3.78 1.33 -5.67
C LEU A 76 5.22 1.43 -6.22
N SER A 77 5.71 0.37 -6.84
CA SER A 77 7.00 0.39 -7.54
C SER A 77 7.10 1.59 -8.48
N GLY A 78 8.24 2.28 -8.51
CA GLY A 78 8.40 3.60 -9.13
C GLY A 78 8.17 4.78 -8.17
N GLY A 79 7.74 4.53 -6.93
CA GLY A 79 7.91 5.44 -5.79
C GLY A 79 7.02 6.68 -5.72
N SER A 80 6.17 6.92 -6.71
CA SER A 80 5.37 8.15 -6.82
C SER A 80 3.96 8.04 -6.25
N PHE A 81 3.45 6.81 -6.13
CA PHE A 81 2.06 6.52 -5.80
C PHE A 81 1.96 5.58 -4.61
N CYS A 82 0.98 5.85 -3.76
CA CYS A 82 0.76 5.16 -2.50
C CYS A 82 -0.68 4.63 -2.45
N LEU A 83 -0.88 3.50 -1.76
CA LEU A 83 -2.20 2.99 -1.42
C LEU A 83 -2.95 4.04 -0.57
N ASP A 84 -4.16 4.40 -0.99
CA ASP A 84 -4.92 5.51 -0.42
C ASP A 84 -6.37 5.10 -0.08
N ALA A 85 -6.72 5.25 1.20
CA ALA A 85 -8.03 4.92 1.75
C ALA A 85 -9.09 6.02 1.58
N GLY A 86 -8.82 7.06 0.79
CA GLY A 86 -9.72 8.20 0.58
C GLY A 86 -9.74 9.21 1.73
N SER A 87 -10.32 10.37 1.48
CA SER A 87 -10.33 11.49 2.44
C SER A 87 -11.17 11.20 3.70
N THR A 88 -11.98 10.15 3.69
CA THR A 88 -12.79 9.72 4.83
C THR A 88 -12.78 8.19 4.90
N PRO A 89 -11.70 7.60 5.44
CA PRO A 89 -11.61 6.15 5.57
C PRO A 89 -12.76 5.58 6.41
N GLY A 90 -13.27 4.43 6.00
CA GLY A 90 -14.37 3.74 6.66
C GLY A 90 -14.61 2.37 6.05
N ASN A 91 -15.62 1.65 6.53
CA ASN A 91 -16.02 0.41 5.91
C ASN A 91 -16.47 0.65 4.47
N PHE A 92 -16.10 -0.26 3.57
CA PHE A 92 -16.52 -0.28 2.17
C PHE A 92 -15.97 0.87 1.31
N VAL A 93 -14.97 1.61 1.79
CA VAL A 93 -14.31 2.62 0.96
C VAL A 93 -13.39 1.90 -0.04
N PRO A 94 -13.54 2.10 -1.36
CA PRO A 94 -12.71 1.43 -2.35
C PRO A 94 -11.28 1.99 -2.36
N MET A 95 -10.32 1.09 -2.53
CA MET A 95 -8.90 1.43 -2.60
C MET A 95 -8.50 1.94 -3.97
N LYS A 96 -7.56 2.86 -3.94
CA LYS A 96 -6.96 3.50 -5.11
C LYS A 96 -5.51 3.84 -4.80
N ILE A 97 -4.78 4.21 -5.84
CA ILE A 97 -3.54 4.94 -5.67
C ILE A 97 -3.78 6.44 -5.63
N TRP A 98 -2.92 7.13 -4.91
CA TRP A 98 -2.78 8.57 -4.95
C TRP A 98 -1.33 8.96 -4.77
N GLN A 99 -0.95 10.16 -5.20
CA GLN A 99 0.38 10.70 -4.93
C GLN A 99 0.69 10.57 -3.43
N CYS A 100 1.91 10.14 -3.14
CA CYS A 100 2.36 9.92 -1.78
C CYS A 100 2.51 11.22 -0.99
N PHE A 101 2.00 11.24 0.24
CA PHE A 101 2.23 12.30 1.21
C PHE A 101 2.47 11.70 2.61
N ASN A 102 3.60 12.04 3.22
CA ASN A 102 4.04 11.46 4.51
C ASN A 102 3.20 11.91 5.71
N THR A 103 2.24 12.81 5.53
CA THR A 103 1.41 13.37 6.61
C THR A 103 -0.07 13.02 6.50
N LEU A 104 -0.47 12.23 5.50
CA LEU A 104 -1.87 11.86 5.28
C LEU A 104 -2.22 10.55 6.00
N PRO A 105 -3.10 10.58 7.02
CA PRO A 105 -3.48 9.36 7.75
C PRO A 105 -4.10 8.29 6.87
N GLN A 106 -4.80 8.68 5.79
CA GLN A 106 -5.39 7.76 4.82
C GLN A 106 -4.38 7.06 3.90
N GLN A 107 -3.10 7.38 4.02
CA GLN A 107 -2.00 6.71 3.32
C GLN A 107 -0.96 6.12 4.28
N THR A 108 -1.18 6.21 5.59
CA THR A 108 -0.27 5.69 6.61
C THR A 108 -0.71 4.29 7.00
N TRP A 109 0.03 3.29 6.55
CA TRP A 109 -0.29 1.89 6.74
C TRP A 109 0.79 1.20 7.58
N ILE A 110 0.41 0.11 8.24
CA ILE A 110 1.34 -0.79 8.91
C ILE A 110 1.07 -2.22 8.43
N ARG A 111 2.14 -2.92 8.07
CA ARG A 111 2.09 -4.37 7.92
C ARG A 111 2.20 -4.99 9.31
N THR A 112 1.20 -5.75 9.70
CA THR A 112 1.17 -6.41 11.01
C THR A 112 1.81 -7.80 10.92
N ASP A 113 2.32 -8.30 12.05
CA ASP A 113 2.98 -9.62 12.13
C ASP A 113 2.06 -10.79 11.75
N ASP A 114 0.75 -10.61 11.95
CA ASP A 114 -0.26 -11.59 11.58
C ASP A 114 -0.63 -11.55 10.09
N GLY A 115 -0.04 -10.65 9.30
CA GLY A 115 -0.17 -10.63 7.84
C GLY A 115 -1.28 -9.70 7.31
N ARG A 116 -1.68 -8.67 8.07
CA ARG A 116 -2.63 -7.65 7.59
C ARG A 116 -1.90 -6.40 7.12
N ILE A 117 -2.61 -5.56 6.36
CA ILE A 117 -2.20 -4.20 6.03
C ILE A 117 -3.23 -3.27 6.68
N ALA A 118 -2.87 -2.67 7.81
CA ALA A 118 -3.78 -1.90 8.65
C ALA A 118 -3.52 -0.39 8.53
N LEU A 119 -4.58 0.40 8.47
CA LEU A 119 -4.50 1.85 8.47
C LEU A 119 -4.22 2.34 9.90
N VAL A 120 -3.11 3.05 10.08
CA VAL A 120 -2.56 3.37 11.40
C VAL A 120 -3.56 4.20 12.21
N ASN A 121 -3.88 3.74 13.44
CA ASN A 121 -4.81 4.37 14.37
C ASN A 121 -6.26 4.54 13.86
N GLN A 122 -6.67 3.83 12.79
CA GLN A 122 -8.03 3.93 12.25
C GLN A 122 -8.88 2.68 12.53
N GLY A 123 -8.26 1.55 12.93
CA GLY A 123 -8.98 0.28 13.14
C GLY A 123 -9.52 -0.34 11.84
N LEU A 124 -8.98 0.07 10.70
CA LEU A 124 -9.35 -0.39 9.36
C LEU A 124 -8.20 -1.18 8.74
N CYS A 125 -8.54 -2.23 8.01
CA CYS A 125 -7.61 -3.11 7.30
C CYS A 125 -7.94 -3.09 5.81
N LEU A 126 -6.92 -3.28 4.97
CA LEU A 126 -7.11 -3.65 3.57
C LEU A 126 -7.91 -4.96 3.51
N ASP A 127 -8.92 -4.99 2.66
CA ASP A 127 -9.93 -6.03 2.67
C ASP A 127 -10.30 -6.40 1.22
N VAL A 128 -10.39 -7.70 0.95
CA VAL A 128 -10.98 -8.24 -0.27
C VAL A 128 -12.49 -8.34 -0.08
N PRO A 129 -13.32 -7.53 -0.77
CA PRO A 129 -14.75 -7.52 -0.52
C PRO A 129 -15.39 -8.90 -0.68
N ASN A 130 -15.95 -9.41 0.41
CA ASN A 130 -16.59 -10.73 0.48
C ASN A 130 -15.67 -11.90 0.07
N GLY A 131 -14.34 -11.73 0.11
CA GLY A 131 -13.39 -12.73 -0.35
C GLY A 131 -13.42 -12.98 -1.85
N ASN A 132 -13.97 -12.07 -2.65
CA ASN A 132 -14.03 -12.22 -4.09
C ASN A 132 -12.64 -12.07 -4.72
N LEU A 133 -12.09 -13.17 -5.26
CA LEU A 133 -10.77 -13.20 -5.89
C LEU A 133 -10.82 -13.13 -7.43
N GLU A 134 -11.99 -12.81 -8.00
CA GLU A 134 -12.12 -12.59 -9.44
C GLU A 134 -11.30 -11.38 -9.89
N ASN A 135 -10.78 -11.46 -11.12
CA ASN A 135 -10.02 -10.36 -11.72
C ASN A 135 -10.87 -9.09 -11.80
N GLY A 136 -10.32 -7.98 -11.31
CA GLY A 136 -11.00 -6.70 -11.31
C GLY A 136 -11.78 -6.39 -10.03
N GLN A 137 -11.79 -7.30 -9.04
CA GLN A 137 -12.36 -6.98 -7.74
C GLN A 137 -11.55 -5.85 -7.09
N VAL A 138 -12.12 -4.65 -7.00
CA VAL A 138 -11.51 -3.52 -6.29
C VAL A 138 -11.45 -3.82 -4.80
N LEU A 139 -10.28 -3.63 -4.18
CA LEU A 139 -10.10 -3.79 -2.74
C LEU A 139 -10.79 -2.67 -1.97
N GLN A 140 -11.02 -2.86 -0.69
CA GLN A 140 -11.63 -1.84 0.17
C GLN A 140 -10.88 -1.69 1.50
N THR A 141 -11.24 -0.67 2.28
CA THR A 141 -11.05 -0.74 3.73
C THR A 141 -12.28 -1.34 4.40
N PHE A 142 -12.03 -2.17 5.41
CA PHE A 142 -13.06 -2.64 6.33
C PHE A 142 -12.50 -2.69 7.74
N LYS A 143 -13.37 -2.67 8.76
CA LYS A 143 -12.98 -2.83 10.15
C LYS A 143 -12.11 -4.07 10.30
N CYS A 144 -10.91 -3.90 10.87
CA CYS A 144 -10.04 -5.03 11.18
C CYS A 144 -10.80 -6.03 12.05
N THR A 145 -10.94 -7.26 11.58
CA THR A 145 -11.73 -8.32 12.21
C THR A 145 -10.91 -9.58 12.33
N ASP A 146 -10.86 -10.16 13.53
CA ASP A 146 -10.09 -11.38 13.77
C ASP A 146 -10.71 -12.57 13.03
N ASN A 147 -9.86 -13.43 12.48
CA ASN A 147 -10.21 -14.61 11.69
C ASN A 147 -10.96 -14.32 10.37
N ASP A 148 -11.02 -13.06 9.93
CA ASP A 148 -11.53 -12.73 8.60
C ASP A 148 -10.41 -12.88 7.55
N GLN A 149 -10.40 -14.02 6.85
CA GLN A 149 -9.39 -14.35 5.84
C GLN A 149 -9.27 -13.29 4.73
N ASN A 150 -10.32 -12.49 4.50
CA ASN A 150 -10.35 -11.45 3.47
C ASN A 150 -9.37 -10.30 3.76
N GLN A 151 -8.87 -10.20 4.99
CA GLN A 151 -8.00 -9.11 5.45
C GLN A 151 -6.54 -9.54 5.62
N PHE A 152 -6.24 -10.82 5.37
CA PHE A 152 -4.89 -11.36 5.49
C PHE A 152 -4.24 -11.52 4.13
N PHE A 153 -2.93 -11.28 4.09
CA PHE A 153 -2.11 -11.29 2.90
C PHE A 153 -0.79 -12.01 3.13
N THR A 154 -0.26 -12.63 2.09
CA THR A 154 1.12 -13.11 2.06
C THR A 154 1.97 -12.24 1.15
N PHE A 155 3.28 -12.25 1.36
CA PHE A 155 4.21 -11.34 0.71
C PHE A 155 5.37 -12.16 0.14
N THR A 156 5.63 -12.04 -1.16
CA THR A 156 6.77 -12.69 -1.84
C THR A 156 7.70 -11.62 -2.40
N ASN A 157 9.01 -11.87 -2.45
CA ASN A 157 9.92 -10.89 -3.06
C ASN A 157 9.73 -10.95 -4.58
N THR A 158 9.76 -9.80 -5.24
CA THR A 158 9.68 -9.74 -6.70
C THR A 158 10.93 -10.28 -7.40
N THR A 159 11.95 -10.69 -6.66
CA THR A 159 13.19 -11.30 -7.13
C THR A 159 13.23 -12.81 -6.97
N ASP A 160 12.17 -13.44 -6.41
CA ASP A 160 12.14 -14.87 -6.11
C ASP A 160 11.74 -15.74 -7.32
N PHE A 161 12.00 -15.27 -8.55
CA PHE A 161 11.74 -15.99 -9.81
C PHE A 161 12.96 -15.99 -10.74
#